data_AF-A0A136JMZ2-F1
#
_entry.id   AF-A0A136JMZ2-F1
#
_cell.length_a   1.000
_cell.length_b   1.000
_cell.length_c   1.000
_cell.angle_alpha   90.00
_cell.angle_beta   90.00
_cell.angle_gamma   90.00
#
_symmetry.space_group_name_H-M   'P 1'
#
loop_
_entity.id
_entity.type
_entity.pdbx_description
1 polymer ?
#
loop_
_entity_poly.entity_id
_entity_poly.type
_entity_poly.pdbx_seq_one_letter_code
_entity_poly.pdbx_strand_id
1 'polypeptide(L)'
;MSPATMTGTINGVDVERMGATVQAVQQQPTLANFRFRAKNQWMRGGHNRSTIKSFYGAGQEDSLRTQPFVLEADEPPVLLGEDHGANPAEYLLHALAACLTTSMVYHAAARGIHIESLESTLEGDVDLQGFLGLSDQVRPGYQAIRVTFTVQSDASPEQLRELAKFSPIHDTIANPVPVTIDVQAK
;
A
#
# COMPACT_ATOMS: atom_id res chain seq x y z
N MET A 1 -18.80 -22.85 -11.90
CA MET A 1 -19.85 -22.57 -10.91
C MET A 1 -20.11 -21.07 -10.95
N SER A 2 -21.32 -20.62 -11.30
CA SER A 2 -21.68 -19.20 -11.18
C SER A 2 -21.48 -18.79 -9.72
N PRO A 3 -20.82 -17.65 -9.43
CA PRO A 3 -20.83 -17.13 -8.07
C PRO A 3 -22.28 -16.77 -7.74
N ALA A 4 -22.79 -17.24 -6.60
CA ALA A 4 -24.02 -16.68 -6.06
C ALA A 4 -23.84 -15.17 -5.93
N THR A 5 -24.78 -14.40 -6.47
CA THR A 5 -24.74 -12.93 -6.38
C THR A 5 -24.91 -12.55 -4.92
N MET A 6 -23.82 -12.23 -4.23
CA MET A 6 -23.88 -11.72 -2.86
C MET A 6 -24.37 -10.28 -2.87
N THR A 7 -25.36 -9.98 -2.04
CA THR A 7 -25.99 -8.67 -1.91
C THR A 7 -25.75 -8.10 -0.51
N GLY A 8 -25.51 -6.80 -0.41
CA GLY A 8 -25.33 -6.09 0.87
C GLY A 8 -23.88 -5.69 1.18
N THR A 9 -23.58 -5.57 2.46
CA THR A 9 -22.27 -5.12 2.96
C THR A 9 -21.62 -6.21 3.80
N ILE A 10 -20.37 -6.59 3.47
CA ILE A 10 -19.56 -7.56 4.24
C ILE A 10 -18.25 -6.89 4.61
N ASN A 11 -17.87 -6.89 5.90
CA ASN A 11 -16.68 -6.21 6.42
C ASN A 11 -16.60 -4.71 6.04
N GLY A 12 -17.76 -4.04 5.91
CA GLY A 12 -17.83 -2.65 5.43
C GLY A 12 -17.67 -2.46 3.91
N VAL A 13 -17.55 -3.55 3.14
CA VAL A 13 -17.45 -3.52 1.68
C VAL A 13 -18.81 -3.78 1.04
N ASP A 14 -19.25 -2.89 0.15
CA ASP A 14 -20.40 -3.10 -0.72
C ASP A 14 -20.06 -4.16 -1.77
N VAL A 15 -20.50 -5.40 -1.52
CA VAL A 15 -20.13 -6.55 -2.35
C VAL A 15 -20.87 -6.57 -3.69
N GLU A 16 -22.01 -5.88 -3.79
CA GLU A 16 -22.75 -5.71 -5.04
C GLU A 16 -22.00 -4.76 -5.97
N ARG A 17 -21.58 -3.59 -5.47
CA ARG A 17 -20.78 -2.62 -6.24
C ARG A 17 -19.41 -3.18 -6.63
N MET A 18 -18.79 -3.98 -5.77
CA MET A 18 -17.57 -4.70 -6.10
C MET A 18 -17.79 -5.67 -7.26
N GLY A 19 -18.86 -6.48 -7.21
CA GLY A 19 -19.24 -7.38 -8.30
C GLY A 19 -19.49 -6.64 -9.62
N ALA A 20 -20.20 -5.51 -9.58
CA ALA A 20 -20.42 -4.65 -10.74
C ALA A 20 -19.11 -4.10 -11.32
N THR A 21 -18.15 -3.72 -10.47
CA THR A 21 -16.83 -3.26 -10.90
C THR A 21 -16.06 -4.37 -11.62
N VAL A 22 -16.09 -5.59 -11.08
CA VAL A 22 -15.45 -6.76 -11.73
C VAL A 22 -16.07 -7.03 -13.10
N GLN A 23 -17.40 -7.00 -13.20
CA GLN A 23 -18.10 -7.19 -14.48
C GLN A 23 -17.74 -6.10 -15.50
N ALA A 24 -17.69 -4.83 -15.08
CA ALA A 24 -17.30 -3.73 -15.95
C ALA A 24 -15.88 -3.92 -16.49
N VAL A 25 -14.93 -4.34 -15.65
CA VAL A 25 -13.56 -4.65 -16.07
C VAL A 25 -13.51 -5.87 -16.99
N GLN A 26 -14.29 -6.93 -16.73
CA GLN A 26 -14.36 -8.10 -17.62
C GLN A 26 -14.88 -7.74 -19.02
N GLN A 27 -15.87 -6.85 -19.09
CA GLN A 27 -16.43 -6.37 -20.35
C GLN A 27 -15.50 -5.38 -21.07
N GLN A 28 -14.79 -4.54 -20.31
CA GLN A 28 -13.85 -3.54 -20.83
C GLN A 28 -12.56 -3.55 -20.01
N PRO A 29 -11.58 -4.41 -20.34
CA PRO A 29 -10.35 -4.58 -19.57
C PRO A 29 -9.53 -3.31 -19.36
N THR A 30 -9.62 -2.33 -20.28
CA THR A 30 -8.92 -1.05 -20.17
C THR A 30 -9.36 -0.23 -18.96
N LEU A 31 -10.54 -0.49 -18.38
CA LEU A 31 -11.00 0.18 -17.15
C LEU A 31 -10.14 -0.18 -15.92
N ALA A 32 -9.40 -1.30 -15.97
CA ALA A 32 -8.48 -1.71 -14.92
C ALA A 32 -7.13 -0.96 -14.94
N ASN A 33 -6.89 -0.10 -15.93
CA ASN A 33 -5.64 0.65 -16.01
C ASN A 33 -5.70 1.87 -15.09
N PHE A 34 -4.82 1.87 -14.08
CA PHE A 34 -4.68 2.97 -13.14
C PHE A 34 -3.30 3.60 -13.23
N ARG A 35 -3.24 4.91 -12.99
CA ARG A 35 -1.99 5.65 -12.77
C ARG A 35 -2.13 6.48 -11.51
N PHE A 36 -1.53 6.00 -10.43
CA PHE A 36 -1.42 6.74 -9.18
C PHE A 36 -0.28 7.75 -9.24
N ARG A 37 -0.41 8.85 -8.51
CA ARG A 37 0.56 9.96 -8.54
C ARG A 37 0.77 10.53 -7.15
N ALA A 38 2.00 10.95 -6.88
CA ALA A 38 2.38 11.78 -5.76
C ALA A 38 3.29 12.91 -6.25
N LYS A 39 3.29 14.04 -5.54
CA LYS A 39 4.27 15.11 -5.71
C LYS A 39 4.97 15.31 -4.38
N ASN A 40 6.27 15.61 -4.40
CA ASN A 40 7.05 15.88 -3.20
C ASN A 40 7.79 17.21 -3.33
N GLN A 41 7.95 17.90 -2.20
CA GLN A 41 8.76 19.09 -2.08
C GLN A 41 9.69 18.98 -0.87
N TRP A 42 10.98 19.18 -1.11
CA TRP A 42 11.97 19.34 -0.05
C TRP A 42 11.75 20.66 0.70
N MET A 43 11.87 20.61 2.03
CA MET A 43 11.69 21.75 2.91
C MET A 43 13.05 22.19 3.50
N ARG A 44 13.69 21.31 4.27
CA ARG A 44 15.02 21.51 4.88
C ARG A 44 15.51 20.19 5.49
N GLY A 45 16.82 19.96 5.60
CA GLY A 45 17.34 18.73 6.21
C GLY A 45 16.71 17.47 5.59
N GLY A 46 16.32 16.50 6.44
CA GLY A 46 15.52 15.34 6.05
C GLY A 46 14.04 15.65 5.81
N HIS A 47 13.55 16.80 6.28
CA HIS A 47 12.15 17.19 6.19
C HIS A 47 11.72 17.51 4.75
N ASN A 48 10.70 16.79 4.31
CA ASN A 48 10.05 16.96 3.01
C ASN A 48 8.55 16.66 3.11
N ARG A 49 7.78 17.18 2.15
CA ARG A 49 6.32 17.09 2.15
C ARG A 49 5.81 16.49 0.84
N SER A 50 5.04 15.42 0.97
CA SER A 50 4.33 14.78 -0.14
C SER A 50 2.87 15.23 -0.21
N THR A 51 2.34 15.34 -1.43
CA THR A 51 0.91 15.55 -1.69
C THR A 51 0.39 14.47 -2.63
N ILE A 52 -0.75 13.88 -2.28
CA ILE A 52 -1.45 12.85 -3.07
C ILE A 52 -2.83 13.39 -3.41
N LYS A 53 -3.10 13.62 -4.70
CA LYS A 53 -4.37 14.16 -5.16
C LYS A 53 -4.92 13.37 -6.36
N SER A 54 -4.42 13.64 -7.56
CA SER A 54 -4.98 13.06 -8.78
C SER A 54 -4.48 11.65 -9.06
N PHE A 55 -5.33 10.86 -9.72
CA PHE A 55 -4.98 9.59 -10.34
C PHE A 55 -5.79 9.45 -11.63
N TYR A 56 -5.30 8.65 -12.57
CA TYR A 56 -6.08 8.15 -13.70
C TYR A 56 -6.62 6.77 -13.34
N GLY A 57 -7.88 6.49 -13.67
CA GLY A 57 -8.49 5.18 -13.44
C GLY A 57 -9.88 5.10 -14.05
N ALA A 58 -10.36 3.88 -14.31
CA ALA A 58 -11.68 3.65 -14.90
C ALA A 58 -11.94 4.50 -16.16
N GLY A 59 -10.92 4.67 -17.01
CA GLY A 59 -11.02 5.37 -18.28
C GLY A 59 -10.87 6.90 -18.22
N GLN A 60 -10.72 7.51 -17.04
CA GLN A 60 -10.72 8.97 -16.89
C GLN A 60 -9.76 9.49 -15.80
N GLU A 61 -9.44 10.78 -15.83
CA GLU A 61 -8.77 11.46 -14.72
C GLU A 61 -9.75 11.68 -13.57
N ASP A 62 -9.32 11.41 -12.34
CA ASP A 62 -10.11 11.71 -11.16
C ASP A 62 -10.30 13.22 -11.00
N SER A 63 -11.57 13.62 -10.90
CA SER A 63 -12.00 14.98 -10.58
C SER A 63 -12.73 15.07 -9.25
N LEU A 64 -12.99 13.94 -8.58
CA LEU A 64 -13.78 13.87 -7.36
C LEU A 64 -12.95 14.22 -6.12
N ARG A 65 -11.64 13.93 -6.11
CA ARG A 65 -10.76 14.32 -5.00
C ARG A 65 -10.39 15.80 -5.07
N THR A 66 -11.13 16.63 -4.34
CA THR A 66 -10.97 18.09 -4.36
C THR A 66 -9.75 18.58 -3.55
N GLN A 67 -9.41 17.90 -2.45
CA GLN A 67 -8.29 18.25 -1.57
C GLN A 67 -7.17 17.19 -1.61
N PRO A 68 -5.90 17.60 -1.54
CA PRO A 68 -4.80 16.65 -1.44
C PRO A 68 -4.72 16.04 -0.03
N PHE A 69 -4.29 14.79 0.06
CA PHE A 69 -3.68 14.30 1.29
C PHE A 69 -2.26 14.85 1.38
N VAL A 70 -1.87 15.31 2.56
CA VAL A 70 -0.55 15.85 2.84
C VAL A 70 0.15 14.93 3.82
N LEU A 71 1.37 14.53 3.50
CA LEU A 71 2.19 13.65 4.33
C LEU A 71 3.54 14.35 4.54
N GLU A 72 3.90 14.55 5.80
CA GLU A 72 5.24 15.00 6.19
C GLU A 72 6.13 13.77 6.37
N ALA A 73 7.36 13.85 5.89
CA ALA A 73 8.39 12.86 6.17
C ALA A 73 9.63 13.58 6.68
N ASP A 74 10.24 13.02 7.72
CA ASP A 74 11.49 13.48 8.31
C ASP A 74 12.23 12.29 8.93
N GLU A 75 13.37 12.52 9.55
CA GLU A 75 14.11 11.50 10.28
C GLU A 75 14.04 11.73 11.80
N PRO A 76 14.25 10.69 12.63
CA PRO A 76 14.46 10.88 14.05
C PRO A 76 15.82 11.58 14.32
N PRO A 77 16.04 12.13 15.53
CA PRO A 77 17.29 12.83 15.88
C PRO A 77 18.55 11.99 15.67
N VAL A 78 18.49 10.68 15.92
CA VAL A 78 19.61 9.75 15.69
C VAL A 78 19.98 9.62 14.21
N LEU A 79 19.05 9.96 13.31
CA LEU A 79 19.22 10.03 11.85
C LEU A 79 19.17 11.47 11.34
N LEU A 80 19.54 12.44 12.18
CA LEU A 80 19.74 13.86 11.84
C LEU A 80 18.48 14.66 11.48
N GLY A 81 17.29 14.16 11.81
CA GLY A 81 16.05 14.92 11.68
C GLY A 81 15.51 15.45 13.00
N GLU A 82 14.27 15.94 12.97
CA GLU A 82 13.61 16.61 14.10
C GLU A 82 12.20 16.03 14.37
N ASP A 83 11.90 14.82 13.87
CA ASP A 83 10.60 14.16 14.01
C ASP A 83 9.40 14.98 13.46
N HIS A 84 9.56 15.73 12.36
CA HIS A 84 8.43 16.44 11.71
C HIS A 84 7.41 15.49 11.05
N GLY A 85 7.75 14.22 10.90
CA GLY A 85 6.90 13.14 10.40
C GLY A 85 7.64 11.81 10.49
N ALA A 86 6.92 10.70 10.30
CA ALA A 86 7.55 9.38 10.20
C ALA A 86 8.58 9.34 9.06
N ASN A 87 9.60 8.49 9.18
CA ASN A 87 10.61 8.41 8.16
C ASN A 87 10.15 7.62 6.92
N PRO A 88 10.86 7.73 5.77
CA PRO A 88 10.46 7.04 4.56
C PRO A 88 10.39 5.51 4.69
N ALA A 89 11.22 4.91 5.55
CA ALA A 89 11.22 3.46 5.78
C ALA A 89 9.96 3.03 6.55
N GLU A 90 9.57 3.79 7.59
CA GLU A 90 8.33 3.60 8.35
C GLU A 90 7.09 3.81 7.47
N TYR A 91 7.12 4.79 6.55
CA TYR A 91 6.05 4.96 5.55
C TYR A 91 5.90 3.77 4.62
N LEU A 92 7.00 3.08 4.26
CA LEU A 92 6.93 1.84 3.48
C LEU A 92 6.22 0.74 4.27
N LEU A 93 6.54 0.57 5.56
CA LEU A 93 5.84 -0.38 6.43
C LEU A 93 4.35 -0.03 6.56
N HIS A 94 4.02 1.25 6.73
CA HIS A 94 2.63 1.72 6.73
C HIS A 94 1.90 1.34 5.44
N ALA A 95 2.51 1.60 4.27
CA ALA A 95 1.91 1.28 2.97
C ALA A 95 1.70 -0.23 2.81
N LEU A 96 2.66 -1.06 3.24
CA LEU A 96 2.55 -2.51 3.21
C LEU A 96 1.43 -3.01 4.13
N ALA A 97 1.38 -2.53 5.38
CA ALA A 97 0.35 -2.88 6.36
C ALA A 97 -1.06 -2.57 5.83
N ALA A 98 -1.25 -1.35 5.34
CA ALA A 98 -2.53 -0.88 4.80
C ALA A 98 -2.98 -1.73 3.60
N CYS A 99 -2.05 -2.07 2.71
CA CYS A 99 -2.36 -2.82 1.50
C CYS A 99 -2.66 -4.30 1.77
N LEU A 100 -1.88 -4.96 2.64
CA LEU A 100 -2.15 -6.33 3.08
C LEU A 100 -3.52 -6.44 3.76
N THR A 101 -3.81 -5.51 4.67
CA THR A 101 -5.10 -5.42 5.39
C THR A 101 -6.25 -5.25 4.40
N THR A 102 -6.16 -4.26 3.50
CA THR A 102 -7.19 -3.99 2.50
C THR A 102 -7.43 -5.20 1.59
N SER A 103 -6.35 -5.85 1.14
CA SER A 103 -6.44 -7.03 0.28
C SER A 103 -7.14 -8.18 0.99
N MET A 104 -6.76 -8.48 2.24
CA MET A 104 -7.40 -9.50 3.05
C MET A 104 -8.90 -9.23 3.21
N VAL A 105 -9.28 -8.01 3.60
CA VAL A 105 -10.68 -7.62 3.82
C VAL A 105 -11.52 -7.69 2.54
N TYR A 106 -11.02 -7.14 1.44
CA TYR A 106 -11.77 -7.13 0.17
C TYR A 106 -11.98 -8.54 -0.38
N HIS A 107 -10.93 -9.36 -0.33
CA HIS A 107 -10.99 -10.74 -0.80
C HIS A 107 -11.79 -11.65 0.14
N ALA A 108 -11.84 -11.36 1.44
CA ALA A 108 -12.72 -12.03 2.40
C ALA A 108 -14.19 -11.67 2.11
N ALA A 109 -14.49 -10.39 1.95
CA ALA A 109 -15.83 -9.91 1.63
C ALA A 109 -16.36 -10.50 0.31
N ALA A 110 -15.52 -10.56 -0.73
CA ALA A 110 -15.86 -11.18 -2.01
C ALA A 110 -16.18 -12.69 -1.91
N ARG A 111 -15.74 -13.34 -0.84
CA ARG A 111 -15.96 -14.77 -0.55
C ARG A 111 -16.97 -15.00 0.57
N GLY A 112 -17.61 -13.96 1.09
CA GLY A 112 -18.61 -14.07 2.16
C GLY A 112 -18.02 -14.39 3.53
N ILE A 113 -16.71 -14.17 3.71
CA ILE A 113 -16.01 -14.41 4.97
C ILE A 113 -16.11 -13.16 5.84
N HIS A 114 -16.64 -13.30 7.05
CA HIS A 114 -16.70 -12.21 8.03
C HIS A 114 -15.40 -12.09 8.81
N ILE A 115 -14.94 -10.86 8.98
CA ILE A 115 -13.82 -10.48 9.83
C ILE A 115 -14.39 -9.54 10.89
N GLU A 116 -14.37 -9.98 12.15
CA GLU A 116 -14.85 -9.20 13.29
C GLU A 116 -13.79 -8.20 13.76
N SER A 117 -12.53 -8.63 13.82
CA SER A 117 -11.39 -7.76 14.16
C SER A 117 -10.15 -8.18 13.39
N LEU A 118 -9.30 -7.20 13.07
CA LEU A 118 -8.06 -7.38 12.32
C LEU A 118 -7.05 -6.31 12.72
N GLU A 119 -5.94 -6.75 13.30
CA GLU A 119 -4.81 -5.91 13.69
C GLU A 119 -3.51 -6.49 13.11
N SER A 120 -2.51 -5.64 12.91
CA SER A 120 -1.20 -6.09 12.43
C SER A 120 -0.04 -5.33 13.04
N THR A 121 1.07 -6.03 13.27
CA THR A 121 2.36 -5.45 13.63
C THR A 121 3.38 -5.77 12.56
N LEU A 122 4.26 -4.81 12.28
CA LEU A 122 5.29 -4.91 11.26
C LEU A 122 6.62 -4.47 11.83
N GLU A 123 7.66 -5.20 11.49
CA GLU A 123 9.05 -4.84 11.77
C GLU A 123 9.91 -5.17 10.55
N GLY A 124 11.00 -4.43 10.37
CA GLY A 124 11.95 -4.72 9.33
C GLY A 124 13.35 -4.26 9.72
N ASP A 125 14.35 -5.01 9.27
CA ASP A 125 15.75 -4.74 9.60
C ASP A 125 16.42 -3.95 8.49
N VAL A 126 17.16 -2.92 8.85
CA VAL A 126 18.00 -2.12 7.95
C VAL A 126 19.42 -2.10 8.49
N ASP A 127 20.41 -2.08 7.59
CA ASP A 127 21.80 -1.79 7.96
C ASP A 127 22.21 -0.49 7.28
N LEU A 128 22.49 0.52 8.11
CA LEU A 128 22.80 1.87 7.66
C LEU A 128 24.11 1.94 6.87
N GLN A 129 24.98 0.93 6.94
CA GLN A 129 26.19 0.90 6.12
C GLN A 129 25.87 1.00 4.62
N GLY A 130 24.79 0.36 4.17
CA GLY A 130 24.35 0.43 2.77
C GLY A 130 23.85 1.83 2.40
N PHE A 131 23.01 2.43 3.25
CA PHE A 131 22.50 3.79 3.05
C PHE A 131 23.62 4.84 3.08
N LEU A 132 24.58 4.70 4.00
CA LEU A 132 25.70 5.62 4.18
C LEU A 132 26.85 5.41 3.17
N GLY A 133 26.73 4.44 2.27
CA GLY A 133 27.76 4.14 1.27
C GLY A 133 29.06 3.60 1.87
N LEU A 134 28.99 2.95 3.03
CA LEU A 134 30.15 2.39 3.74
C LEU A 134 30.47 0.95 3.31
N SER A 135 29.54 0.27 2.64
CA SER A 135 29.74 -1.10 2.15
C SER A 135 28.89 -1.38 0.91
N ASP A 136 29.56 -1.79 -0.18
CA ASP A 136 28.90 -2.24 -1.42
C ASP A 136 28.28 -3.64 -1.30
N GLN A 137 28.54 -4.35 -0.19
CA GLN A 137 27.99 -5.67 0.08
C GLN A 137 26.65 -5.61 0.85
N VAL A 138 26.33 -4.44 1.43
CA VAL A 138 25.12 -4.24 2.23
C VAL A 138 24.08 -3.52 1.39
N ARG A 139 22.91 -4.14 1.22
CA ARG A 139 21.78 -3.49 0.54
C ARG A 139 21.31 -2.27 1.35
N PRO A 140 21.03 -1.11 0.72
CA PRO A 140 20.57 0.07 1.46
C PRO A 140 19.15 -0.04 2.05
N GLY A 141 18.27 -0.85 1.44
CA GLY A 141 16.89 -1.04 1.90
C GLY A 141 16.72 -2.17 2.92
N TYR A 142 15.47 -2.43 3.31
CA TYR A 142 15.12 -3.52 4.24
C TYR A 142 15.72 -4.88 3.86
N GLN A 143 16.39 -5.54 4.79
CA GLN A 143 16.92 -6.90 4.60
C GLN A 143 15.81 -7.95 4.70
N ALA A 144 14.90 -7.75 5.64
CA ALA A 144 13.71 -8.54 5.83
C ALA A 144 12.61 -7.66 6.43
N ILE A 145 11.35 -7.99 6.12
CA ILE A 145 10.17 -7.43 6.75
C ILE A 145 9.34 -8.61 7.27
N ARG A 146 8.86 -8.50 8.50
CA ARG A 146 8.02 -9.51 9.15
C ARG A 146 6.71 -8.87 9.54
N VAL A 147 5.61 -9.53 9.20
CA VAL A 147 4.25 -9.05 9.44
C VAL A 147 3.51 -10.09 10.26
N THR A 148 2.91 -9.69 11.37
CA THR A 148 2.04 -10.53 12.19
C THR A 148 0.64 -9.96 12.17
N PHE A 149 -0.35 -10.80 11.87
CA PHE A 149 -1.76 -10.46 11.96
C PHE A 149 -2.42 -11.14 13.15
N THR A 150 -3.25 -10.40 13.89
CA THR A 150 -4.16 -10.93 14.90
C THR A 150 -5.58 -10.72 14.39
N VAL A 151 -6.33 -11.81 14.17
CA VAL A 151 -7.62 -11.76 13.46
C VAL A 151 -8.67 -12.59 14.19
N GLN A 152 -9.88 -12.04 14.32
CA GLN A 152 -11.09 -12.77 14.69
C GLN A 152 -11.99 -12.87 13.45
N SER A 153 -12.22 -14.09 12.96
CA SER A 153 -12.92 -14.36 11.70
C SER A 153 -13.45 -15.80 11.66
N ASP A 154 -14.42 -16.04 10.78
CA ASP A 154 -14.94 -17.38 10.46
C ASP A 154 -13.96 -18.24 9.64
N ALA A 155 -12.89 -17.64 9.10
CA ALA A 155 -11.89 -18.31 8.26
C ALA A 155 -10.63 -18.71 9.03
N SER A 156 -9.90 -19.71 8.53
CA SER A 156 -8.63 -20.12 9.13
C SER A 156 -7.52 -19.08 8.88
N PRO A 157 -6.50 -19.01 9.75
CA PRO A 157 -5.33 -18.14 9.54
C PRO A 157 -4.64 -18.36 8.19
N GLU A 158 -4.59 -19.61 7.70
CA GLU A 158 -4.00 -19.96 6.40
C GLU A 158 -4.81 -19.35 5.26
N GLN A 159 -6.15 -19.45 5.32
CA GLN A 159 -7.02 -18.85 4.32
C GLN A 159 -6.80 -17.34 4.28
N LEU A 160 -6.84 -16.67 5.44
CA LEU A 160 -6.63 -15.22 5.54
C LEU A 160 -5.24 -14.77 5.03
N ARG A 161 -4.19 -15.56 5.31
CA ARG A 161 -2.84 -15.33 4.78
C ARG A 161 -2.82 -15.35 3.26
N GLU A 162 -3.51 -16.30 2.62
CA GLU A 162 -3.62 -16.34 1.16
C GLU A 162 -4.39 -15.15 0.61
N LEU A 163 -5.41 -14.64 1.31
CA LEU A 163 -6.14 -13.44 0.90
C LEU A 163 -5.25 -12.18 0.99
N ALA A 164 -4.37 -12.08 1.98
CA ALA A 164 -3.45 -10.95 2.12
C ALA A 164 -2.42 -10.89 0.97
N LYS A 165 -2.00 -12.04 0.42
CA LYS A 165 -1.01 -12.13 -0.67
C LYS A 165 -1.46 -11.50 -1.99
N PHE A 166 -2.74 -11.20 -2.16
CA PHE A 166 -3.23 -10.41 -3.30
C PHE A 166 -2.80 -8.93 -3.27
N SER A 167 -2.11 -8.49 -2.21
CA SER A 167 -1.58 -7.12 -2.05
C SER A 167 -0.59 -6.71 -3.14
N PRO A 168 -0.92 -5.67 -3.94
CA PRO A 168 0.03 -5.12 -4.93
C PRO A 168 1.29 -4.53 -4.30
N ILE A 169 1.21 -3.99 -3.08
CA ILE A 169 2.40 -3.44 -2.39
C ILE A 169 3.30 -4.57 -1.88
N HIS A 170 2.74 -5.69 -1.43
CA HIS A 170 3.54 -6.87 -1.13
C HIS A 170 4.28 -7.38 -2.37
N ASP A 171 3.58 -7.48 -3.51
CA ASP A 171 4.19 -7.84 -4.80
C ASP A 171 5.33 -6.88 -5.19
N THR A 172 5.08 -5.56 -5.10
CA THR A 172 6.07 -4.50 -5.39
C THR A 172 7.33 -4.60 -4.54
N ILE A 173 7.22 -5.05 -3.30
CA ILE A 173 8.35 -5.20 -2.37
C ILE A 173 9.08 -6.53 -2.59
N ALA A 174 8.33 -7.61 -2.87
CA ALA A 174 8.86 -8.95 -3.05
C ALA A 174 9.56 -9.14 -4.41
N ASN A 175 9.21 -8.31 -5.41
CA ASN A 175 9.67 -8.44 -6.79
C ASN A 175 10.34 -7.15 -7.30
N PRO A 176 11.34 -7.23 -8.19
CA PRO A 176 11.95 -6.06 -8.79
C PRO A 176 10.95 -5.24 -9.63
N VAL A 177 10.81 -3.95 -9.32
CA VAL A 177 10.05 -2.99 -10.11
C VAL A 177 11.01 -1.97 -10.73
N PRO A 178 11.02 -1.78 -12.06
CA PRO A 178 11.84 -0.76 -12.70
C PRO A 178 11.49 0.65 -12.20
N VAL A 179 12.48 1.36 -11.69
CA VAL A 179 12.37 2.77 -11.28
C VAL A 179 13.42 3.57 -12.05
N THR A 180 12.95 4.49 -12.89
CA THR A 180 13.81 5.43 -13.62
C THR A 180 13.87 6.75 -12.87
N ILE A 181 15.08 7.27 -12.66
CA ILE A 181 15.31 8.55 -11.98
C ILE A 181 15.94 9.50 -13.00
N ASP A 182 15.23 10.60 -13.30
CA ASP A 182 15.70 11.67 -14.16
C ASP A 182 15.91 12.96 -13.34
N VAL A 183 17.02 13.64 -13.57
CA VAL A 183 17.35 14.92 -12.91
C VAL A 183 17.41 16.01 -13.97
N GLN A 184 16.56 17.04 -13.81
CA GLN A 184 16.52 18.21 -14.69
C GLN A 184 17.05 19.43 -13.95
N ALA A 185 17.98 20.17 -14.58
CA ALA A 185 18.39 21.48 -14.09
C ALA A 185 17.27 22.49 -14.32
N LYS A 186 17.11 23.43 -13.39
CA LYS A 186 16.18 24.57 -13.52
C LYS A 186 16.85 25.75 -14.20
#